data_AF-A0A6P1E782-F1
#
_entry.id   AF-A0A6P1E782-F1
#
_cell.length_a   1.000
_cell.length_b   1.000
_cell.length_c   1.000
_cell.angle_alpha   90.00
_cell.angle_beta   90.00
_cell.angle_gamma   90.00
#
_symmetry.space_group_name_H-M   'P 1'
#
loop_
_entity.id
_entity.type
_entity.pdbx_description
1 polymer ?
#
loop_
_entity_poly.entity_id
_entity_poly.type
_entity_poly.pdbx_seq_one_letter_code
_entity_poly.pdbx_strand_id
1 'polypeptide(L)'
;MTENLNDFLLENVDNEPETEQIEFKGFKSPFVIKSLTATELKEIQKRHTRKVLNKQTRTVTVDSDADAISDDLIVSSIVVPDLNNAQLQKSWGVVANPGKLLRKMLLAGQYGELAEKVQTLSGFDAEDLTSLVDEAKK
;
A
#
# COMPACT_ATOMS: atom_id res chain seq x y z
N MET A 1 -18.91 27.96 11.96
CA MET A 1 -19.44 26.69 11.46
C MET A 1 -19.57 25.78 12.66
N THR A 2 -20.79 25.43 13.07
CA THR A 2 -21.01 24.41 14.11
C THR A 2 -20.78 23.06 13.47
N GLU A 3 -19.61 22.47 13.71
CA GLU A 3 -19.32 21.09 13.28
C GLU A 3 -20.31 20.14 13.97
N ASN A 4 -21.06 19.38 13.17
CA ASN A 4 -22.04 18.43 13.68
C ASN A 4 -21.33 17.08 13.88
N LEU A 5 -21.20 16.64 15.13
CA LEU A 5 -20.54 15.37 15.47
C LEU A 5 -21.11 14.18 14.69
N ASN A 6 -22.40 14.24 14.34
CA ASN A 6 -23.05 13.18 13.57
C ASN A 6 -22.37 12.94 12.22
N ASP A 7 -21.79 13.96 11.60
CA ASP A 7 -21.15 13.87 10.28
C ASP A 7 -19.88 13.00 10.31
N PHE A 8 -19.33 12.71 11.50
CA PHE A 8 -18.11 11.91 11.69
C PHE A 8 -18.36 10.53 12.30
N LEU A 9 -19.62 10.16 12.55
CA LEU A 9 -19.95 8.83 13.07
C LEU A 9 -19.75 7.78 11.98
N LEU A 10 -19.32 6.57 12.38
CA LEU A 10 -19.04 5.46 11.46
C LEU A 10 -20.22 5.13 10.52
N GLU A 11 -21.46 5.33 10.99
CA GLU A 11 -22.68 5.10 10.22
C GLU A 11 -22.87 6.12 9.09
N ASN A 12 -22.21 7.28 9.19
CA ASN A 12 -22.32 8.40 8.25
C ASN A 12 -21.02 8.64 7.46
N VAL A 13 -20.00 7.77 7.62
CA VAL A 13 -18.73 7.84 6.92
C VAL A 13 -18.53 6.56 6.12
N ASP A 14 -18.35 6.69 4.81
CA ASP A 14 -17.98 5.59 3.93
C ASP A 14 -16.54 5.14 4.24
N ASN A 15 -16.41 4.14 5.12
CA ASN A 15 -15.13 3.57 5.53
C ASN A 15 -14.88 2.19 4.90
N GLU A 16 -15.55 1.87 3.79
CA GLU A 16 -15.28 0.65 3.05
C GLU A 16 -13.99 0.82 2.23
N PRO A 17 -13.08 -0.18 2.26
CA PRO A 17 -11.86 -0.10 1.48
C PRO A 17 -12.21 -0.13 -0.02
N GLU A 18 -11.92 0.96 -0.72
CA GLU A 18 -12.06 1.04 -2.16
C GLU A 18 -11.23 -0.07 -2.82
N THR A 19 -11.83 -0.75 -3.79
CA THR A 19 -11.15 -1.80 -4.55
C THR A 19 -11.06 -1.43 -6.02
N GLU A 20 -9.88 -1.59 -6.61
CA GLU A 20 -9.65 -1.37 -8.04
C GLU A 20 -9.17 -2.67 -8.69
N GLN A 21 -9.56 -2.88 -9.95
CA GLN A 21 -9.11 -4.00 -10.77
C GLN A 21 -8.08 -3.53 -11.79
N ILE A 22 -6.92 -4.20 -11.85
CA ILE A 22 -5.83 -3.88 -12.76
C ILE A 22 -5.55 -5.07 -13.66
N GLU A 23 -5.63 -4.85 -14.97
CA GLU A 23 -5.35 -5.87 -15.97
C GLU A 23 -3.90 -5.77 -16.48
N PHE A 24 -3.08 -6.77 -16.14
CA PHE A 24 -1.71 -6.85 -16.66
C PHE A 24 -1.63 -7.74 -17.90
N LYS A 25 -0.90 -7.25 -18.92
CA LYS A 25 -0.56 -8.05 -20.11
C LYS A 25 0.18 -9.33 -19.71
N GLY A 26 -0.36 -10.47 -20.11
CA GLY A 26 0.19 -11.81 -19.83
C GLY A 26 -0.58 -12.59 -18.76
N PHE A 27 -1.49 -11.95 -18.04
CA PHE A 27 -2.39 -12.62 -17.09
C PHE A 27 -3.78 -12.78 -17.69
N LYS A 28 -4.43 -13.91 -17.41
CA LYS A 28 -5.82 -14.19 -17.85
C LYS A 28 -6.87 -13.57 -16.94
N SER A 29 -6.46 -13.14 -15.75
CA SER A 29 -7.33 -12.61 -14.72
C SER A 29 -6.77 -11.28 -14.22
N PRO A 30 -7.64 -10.30 -13.91
CA PRO A 30 -7.23 -9.04 -13.33
C PRO A 30 -6.69 -9.25 -11.92
N PHE A 31 -5.79 -8.36 -11.51
CA PHE A 31 -5.39 -8.19 -10.12
C PHE A 31 -6.42 -7.29 -9.44
N VAL A 32 -6.78 -7.62 -8.21
CA VAL A 32 -7.68 -6.78 -7.40
C VAL A 32 -6.84 -6.20 -6.27
N ILE A 33 -6.77 -4.88 -6.23
CA ILE A 33 -6.14 -4.14 -5.13
C ILE A 33 -7.20 -3.46 -4.27
N LYS A 34 -6.86 -3.22 -3.01
CA LYS A 34 -7.65 -2.45 -2.05
C LYS A 34 -6.87 -1.26 -1.52
N SER A 35 -7.58 -0.21 -1.12
CA SER A 35 -7.01 0.88 -0.35
C SER A 35 -6.53 0.37 1.01
N LEU A 36 -5.47 1.01 1.52
CA LEU A 36 -4.98 0.76 2.87
C LEU A 36 -5.46 1.84 3.82
N THR A 37 -5.91 1.40 4.99
CA THR A 37 -6.23 2.32 6.07
C THR A 37 -4.95 2.86 6.73
N ALA A 38 -5.04 4.04 7.34
CA ALA A 38 -3.93 4.62 8.10
C ALA A 38 -3.43 3.69 9.23
N THR A 39 -4.31 2.85 9.78
CA THR A 39 -3.96 1.85 10.79
C THR A 39 -3.08 0.75 10.20
N GLU A 40 -3.46 0.17 9.06
CA GLU A 40 -2.67 -0.87 8.38
C GLU A 40 -1.28 -0.35 7.98
N LEU A 41 -1.23 0.86 7.42
CA LEU A 41 0.03 1.52 7.07
C LEU A 41 0.96 1.68 8.28
N LYS A 42 0.41 2.15 9.41
CA LYS A 42 1.17 2.34 10.65
C LYS A 42 1.67 1.02 11.21
N GLU A 43 0.90 -0.06 11.08
CA GLU A 43 1.35 -1.41 11.46
C GLU A 43 2.50 -1.89 10.58
N ILE A 44 2.41 -1.71 9.26
CA ILE A 44 3.49 -2.04 8.31
C ILE A 44 4.77 -1.26 8.69
N GLN A 45 4.66 0.06 8.85
CA GLN A 45 5.79 0.90 9.23
C GLN A 45 6.41 0.44 10.55
N LYS A 46 5.60 0.09 11.54
CA LYS A 46 6.08 -0.41 12.84
C LYS A 46 6.78 -1.76 12.72
N ARG A 47 6.33 -2.66 11.83
CA ARG A 47 6.99 -3.96 11.60
C ARG A 47 8.40 -3.81 11.04
N HIS A 48 8.61 -2.81 10.19
CA HIS A 48 9.87 -2.57 9.49
C HIS A 48 10.70 -1.41 10.06
N THR A 49 10.25 -0.81 11.17
CA THR A 49 10.97 0.23 11.90
C THR A 49 11.47 -0.31 13.23
N ARG A 50 12.79 -0.26 13.44
CA ARG A 50 13.42 -0.67 14.69
C ARG A 50 14.21 0.48 15.30
N LYS A 51 14.25 0.50 16.64
CA LYS A 51 15.10 1.44 17.38
C LYS A 51 16.43 0.76 17.65
N VAL A 52 17.49 1.30 17.08
CA VAL A 52 18.86 0.79 17.25
C VAL A 52 19.58 1.70 18.25
N LEU A 53 20.01 1.12 19.37
CA LEU A 53 20.88 1.82 20.31
C LEU A 53 22.32 1.70 19.81
N ASN A 54 22.92 2.83 19.44
CA ASN A 54 24.35 2.87 19.18
C ASN A 54 25.09 2.84 20.52
N LYS A 55 25.73 1.69 20.81
CA LYS A 55 26.45 1.46 22.07
C LYS A 55 27.68 2.36 22.25
N GLN A 56 28.23 2.92 21.18
CA GLN A 56 29.38 3.83 21.26
C GLN A 56 28.97 5.28 21.55
N THR A 57 27.94 5.77 20.87
CA THR A 57 27.48 7.17 21.02
C THR A 57 26.38 7.34 22.06
N ARG A 58 25.84 6.24 22.61
CA ARG A 58 24.64 6.20 23.49
C ARG A 58 23.41 6.87 22.87
N THR A 59 23.40 7.07 21.55
CA THR A 59 22.26 7.64 20.84
C THR A 59 21.34 6.52 20.37
N VAL A 60 20.04 6.77 20.45
CA VAL A 60 19.01 5.90 19.88
C VAL A 60 18.70 6.42 18.49
N THR A 61 19.00 5.64 17.46
CA THR A 61 18.62 5.94 16.07
C THR A 61 17.43 5.09 15.67
N VAL A 62 16.55 5.66 14.86
CA VAL A 62 15.45 4.92 14.24
C VAL A 62 15.94 4.44 12.89
N ASP A 63 15.93 3.13 12.71
CA ASP A 63 16.32 2.44 11.48
C ASP A 63 15.04 1.87 10.86
N SER A 64 14.69 2.37 9.68
CA SER A 64 13.49 1.98 8.95
C SER A 64 13.88 1.49 7.56
N ASP A 65 13.42 0.30 7.20
CA ASP A 65 13.64 -0.26 5.88
C ASP A 65 12.53 0.22 4.93
N ALA A 66 12.82 1.30 4.19
CA ALA A 66 11.86 1.92 3.26
C ALA A 66 11.44 0.98 2.12
N ASP A 67 12.37 0.15 1.63
CA ASP A 67 12.10 -0.82 0.58
C ASP A 67 11.16 -1.92 1.08
N ALA A 68 11.42 -2.45 2.30
CA ALA A 68 10.57 -3.47 2.90
C ALA A 68 9.18 -2.93 3.27
N ILE A 69 9.07 -1.67 3.74
CA ILE A 69 7.79 -1.00 3.98
C ILE A 69 6.99 -0.92 2.68
N SER A 70 7.62 -0.46 1.60
CA SER A 70 6.95 -0.29 0.31
C SER A 70 6.48 -1.64 -0.26
N ASP A 71 7.31 -2.68 -0.15
CA ASP A 71 6.95 -4.02 -0.59
C ASP A 71 5.79 -4.62 0.21
N ASP A 72 5.83 -4.50 1.54
CA ASP A 72 4.78 -5.03 2.42
C ASP A 72 3.47 -4.24 2.26
N LEU A 73 3.56 -2.96 1.94
CA LEU A 73 2.43 -2.10 1.58
C LEU A 73 1.74 -2.63 0.31
N ILE A 74 2.49 -2.80 -0.78
CA ILE A 74 1.93 -3.30 -2.05
C ILE A 74 1.34 -4.71 -1.87
N VAL A 75 2.03 -5.59 -1.16
CA VAL A 75 1.55 -6.95 -0.85
C VAL A 75 0.25 -6.92 -0.07
N SER A 76 0.14 -6.06 0.94
CA SER A 76 -1.06 -5.96 1.80
C SER A 76 -2.26 -5.38 1.05
N SER A 77 -2.01 -4.57 0.02
CA SER A 77 -3.05 -4.04 -0.85
C SER A 77 -3.59 -5.05 -1.86
N ILE A 78 -2.92 -6.17 -2.12
CA ILE A 78 -3.39 -7.16 -3.10
C ILE A 78 -4.40 -8.09 -2.46
N VAL A 79 -5.64 -8.07 -2.99
CA VAL A 79 -6.72 -8.98 -2.62
C VAL A 79 -6.71 -10.20 -3.54
N VAL A 80 -6.46 -10.00 -4.84
CA VAL A 80 -6.38 -11.07 -5.83
C VAL A 80 -5.16 -10.84 -6.72
N PRO A 81 -4.29 -11.85 -6.92
CA PRO A 81 -4.35 -13.21 -6.40
C PRO A 81 -3.94 -13.33 -4.92
N ASP A 82 -4.42 -14.37 -4.23
CA ASP A 82 -3.96 -14.69 -2.87
C ASP A 82 -2.47 -15.10 -2.88
N LEU A 83 -1.61 -14.17 -2.46
CA LEU A 83 -0.16 -14.37 -2.40
C LEU A 83 0.27 -15.39 -1.35
N ASN A 84 -0.60 -15.72 -0.38
CA ASN A 84 -0.34 -16.75 0.63
C ASN A 84 -0.74 -18.15 0.16
N ASN A 85 -1.29 -18.28 -1.04
CA ASN A 85 -1.69 -19.56 -1.58
C ASN A 85 -0.48 -20.48 -1.83
N ALA A 86 -0.48 -21.64 -1.18
CA ALA A 86 0.61 -22.60 -1.27
C ALA A 86 0.85 -23.14 -2.70
N GLN A 87 -0.20 -23.27 -3.52
CA GLN A 87 -0.07 -23.71 -4.91
C GLN A 87 0.61 -22.64 -5.77
N LEU A 88 0.24 -21.37 -5.57
CA LEU A 88 0.86 -20.24 -6.26
C LEU A 88 2.34 -20.13 -5.88
N GLN A 89 2.65 -20.13 -4.59
CA GLN A 89 4.02 -20.08 -4.07
C GLN A 89 4.90 -21.22 -4.61
N LYS A 90 4.37 -22.45 -4.64
CA LYS A 90 5.08 -23.62 -5.20
C LYS A 90 5.31 -23.49 -6.70
N SER A 91 4.32 -23.00 -7.46
CA SER A 91 4.44 -22.82 -8.91
C SER A 91 5.56 -21.86 -9.29
N TRP A 92 5.77 -20.81 -8.49
CA TRP A 92 6.81 -19.81 -8.71
C TRP A 92 8.11 -20.11 -7.96
N GLY A 93 8.15 -21.14 -7.13
CA GLY A 93 9.31 -21.51 -6.31
C GLY A 93 9.68 -20.46 -5.26
N VAL A 94 8.72 -19.67 -4.79
CA VAL A 94 8.92 -18.67 -3.74
C VAL A 94 8.00 -19.01 -2.58
N VAL A 95 8.57 -19.56 -1.50
CA VAL A 95 7.81 -19.99 -0.31
C VAL A 95 7.89 -18.92 0.76
N ALA A 96 6.75 -18.62 1.39
CA ALA A 96 6.65 -17.72 2.55
C ALA A 96 7.23 -16.30 2.34
N ASN A 97 7.31 -15.83 1.09
CA ASN A 97 7.74 -14.47 0.78
C ASN A 97 6.86 -13.84 -0.32
N PRO A 98 5.72 -13.24 0.07
CA PRO A 98 4.79 -12.60 -0.87
C PRO A 98 5.42 -11.47 -1.70
N GLY A 99 6.27 -10.63 -1.11
CA GLY A 99 6.92 -9.52 -1.83
C GLY A 99 7.85 -10.01 -2.93
N LYS A 100 8.67 -11.03 -2.63
CA LYS A 100 9.54 -11.67 -3.63
C LYS A 100 8.75 -12.43 -4.69
N LEU A 101 7.62 -13.03 -4.32
CA LEU A 101 6.72 -13.70 -5.27
C LEU A 101 6.16 -12.69 -6.28
N LEU A 102 5.66 -11.56 -5.79
CA LEU A 102 5.07 -10.51 -6.60
C LEU A 102 6.09 -9.90 -7.57
N ARG A 103 7.30 -9.56 -7.08
CA ARG A 103 8.41 -9.08 -7.91
C ARG A 103 8.90 -10.09 -8.97
N LYS A 104 8.68 -11.39 -8.74
CA LYS A 104 9.01 -12.46 -9.70
C LYS A 104 7.89 -12.66 -10.73
N MET A 105 6.65 -12.38 -10.34
CA MET A 105 5.46 -12.55 -11.15
C MET A 105 5.28 -11.39 -12.14
N LEU A 106 5.53 -10.16 -11.71
CA LEU A 106 5.36 -8.95 -12.50
C LEU A 106 6.67 -8.47 -13.10
N LEU A 107 6.61 -7.88 -14.30
CA LEU A 107 7.72 -7.13 -14.87
C LEU A 107 7.96 -5.84 -14.07
N ALA A 108 9.18 -5.29 -14.10
CA ALA A 108 9.52 -4.07 -13.35
C ALA A 108 8.55 -2.90 -13.63
N GLY A 109 8.12 -2.73 -14.89
CA GLY A 109 7.13 -1.70 -15.24
C GLY A 109 5.73 -1.97 -14.67
N GLN A 110 5.27 -3.24 -14.69
CA GLN A 110 3.98 -3.63 -14.12
C GLN A 110 3.96 -3.50 -12.60
N TYR A 111 5.09 -3.81 -11.94
CA TYR A 111 5.24 -3.60 -10.51
C TYR A 111 5.19 -2.11 -10.14
N GLY A 112 5.82 -1.25 -10.95
CA GLY A 112 5.76 0.20 -10.78
C GLY A 112 4.34 0.74 -10.91
N GLU A 113 3.63 0.34 -11.96
CA GLU A 113 2.22 0.71 -12.19
C GLU A 113 1.32 0.25 -11.03
N LEU A 114 1.53 -0.96 -10.52
CA LEU A 114 0.80 -1.46 -9.35
C LEU A 114 1.08 -0.61 -8.10
N ALA A 115 2.34 -0.26 -7.86
CA ALA A 115 2.75 0.52 -6.70
C ALA A 115 2.16 1.93 -6.72
N GLU A 116 2.09 2.55 -7.90
CA GLU A 116 1.46 3.85 -8.12
C GLU A 116 -0.04 3.79 -7.85
N LYS A 117 -0.72 2.80 -8.45
CA LYS A 117 -2.16 2.58 -8.25
C LYS A 117 -2.53 2.35 -6.78
N VAL A 118 -1.75 1.56 -6.07
CA VAL A 118 -1.95 1.32 -4.63
C VAL A 118 -1.81 2.61 -3.81
N GLN A 119 -0.86 3.48 -4.17
CA GLN A 119 -0.66 4.78 -3.50
C GLN A 119 -1.84 5.72 -3.76
N THR A 120 -2.26 5.88 -5.02
CA THR A 120 -3.42 6.69 -5.39
C THR A 120 -4.69 6.18 -4.71
N LEU A 121 -4.95 4.87 -4.74
CA LEU A 121 -6.12 4.25 -4.11
C LEU A 121 -6.12 4.41 -2.57
N SER A 122 -4.94 4.48 -1.95
CA SER A 122 -4.81 4.71 -0.51
C SER A 122 -4.79 6.20 -0.14
N GLY A 123 -5.06 7.10 -1.10
CA GLY A 123 -5.13 8.54 -0.86
C GLY A 123 -3.79 9.22 -0.63
N PHE A 124 -2.67 8.63 -1.08
CA PHE A 124 -1.36 9.29 -1.04
C PHE A 124 -1.17 10.33 -2.16
N ASP A 125 -2.25 10.77 -2.78
CA ASP A 125 -2.18 11.43 -4.08
C ASP A 125 -1.25 12.64 -4.07
N ALA A 126 -0.30 12.60 -5.01
CA ALA A 126 0.62 13.67 -5.35
C ALA A 126 -0.09 14.84 -6.08
N GLU A 127 -1.42 14.77 -6.25
CA GLU A 127 -2.25 15.72 -7.00
C GLU A 127 -2.96 16.79 -6.15
N ASP A 128 -2.75 16.85 -4.83
CA ASP A 128 -3.23 17.98 -4.01
C ASP A 128 -2.47 19.30 -4.26
N LEU A 129 -1.51 19.32 -5.20
CA LEU A 129 -0.77 20.52 -5.61
C LEU A 129 -1.22 21.14 -6.95
N THR A 130 -1.99 20.43 -7.79
CA THR A 130 -2.29 20.90 -9.16
C THR A 130 -3.75 21.22 -9.47
N SER A 131 -4.70 20.94 -8.58
CA SER A 131 -6.13 21.26 -8.80
C SER A 131 -6.63 22.53 -8.06
N LEU A 132 -5.85 23.09 -7.11
CA LEU A 132 -6.23 24.29 -6.35
C LEU A 132 -6.00 25.64 -7.05
N VAL A 133 -5.56 25.67 -8.31
CA VAL A 133 -5.25 26.93 -9.04
C VAL A 133 -6.36 27.42 -9.98
N ASP A 134 -7.37 26.62 -10.34
CA ASP A 134 -8.34 27.00 -11.39
C ASP A 134 -9.79 27.26 -10.94
N GLU A 135 -10.02 27.47 -9.64
CA GLU A 135 -11.33 27.97 -9.14
C GLU A 135 -11.22 29.30 -8.36
N ALA A 136 -10.17 30.10 -8.63
CA ALA A 136 -10.06 31.51 -8.21
C ALA A 136 -10.30 32.50 -9.38
N LYS A 137 -11.00 32.05 -10.43
CA LYS A 137 -11.55 32.91 -11.49
C LYS A 137 -13.06 32.80 -11.53
N LYS A 138 -13.70 33.32 -10.49
CA LYS A 138 -15.06 33.83 -10.60
C LYS A 138 -15.23 35.06 -9.74
#